data_AF-A0A4W4G234-F1
#
_entry.id   AF-A0A4W4G234-F1
#
_cell.length_a   1.000
_cell.length_b   1.000
_cell.length_c   1.000
_cell.angle_alpha   90.00
_cell.angle_beta   90.00
_cell.angle_gamma   90.00
#
_symmetry.space_group_name_H-M   'P 1'
#
loop_
_entity.id
_entity.type
_entity.pdbx_description
1 polymer ?
#
loop_
_entity_poly.entity_id
_entity_poly.type
_entity_poly.pdbx_seq_one_letter_code
_entity_poly.pdbx_strand_id
1 'polypeptide(L)'
;MFPVVFRKPFPFRRLCKSASSEDTIFALSSGQGRCGVAVVRVSGPASVDALRSMAGLTRRLPAPRTALLRRLLHPHSKELLDRGLVLWFPGPHSFTGEDSVEFHIHGGPAVINGILQALGSLPRLRPAEAGEFTRRAFHAGKLDLTEVEGMGDLIHAETEAQRRQALRQMAGDLGQLYNDWSLQLKQVCEKYATRCKPDKTHKEQGSGERKSCFGCAPG
;
A
#
# COMPACT_ATOMS: atom_id res chain seq x y z
N MET A 1 39.74 -8.37 2.66
CA MET A 1 39.20 -9.69 2.29
C MET A 1 38.79 -10.41 3.58
N PHE A 2 37.59 -10.12 4.09
CA PHE A 2 37.01 -10.77 5.28
C PHE A 2 35.74 -11.51 4.84
N PRO A 3 35.54 -12.76 5.26
CA PRO A 3 34.50 -13.61 4.70
C PRO A 3 33.11 -13.17 5.17
N VAL A 4 32.22 -12.99 4.19
CA VAL A 4 30.78 -12.80 4.39
C VAL A 4 30.22 -14.11 4.94
N VAL A 5 30.06 -14.18 6.25
CA VAL A 5 29.34 -15.30 6.88
C VAL A 5 27.85 -15.07 6.65
N PHE A 6 27.35 -15.60 5.54
CA PHE A 6 25.93 -15.85 5.31
C PHE A 6 25.39 -16.76 6.42
N ARG A 7 24.79 -16.19 7.47
CA ARG A 7 23.91 -16.94 8.38
C ARG A 7 22.47 -16.77 7.90
N LYS A 8 21.86 -17.92 7.60
CA LYS A 8 20.57 -18.12 6.93
C LYS A 8 19.43 -17.28 7.53
N PRO A 9 18.45 -16.85 6.70
CA PRO A 9 17.26 -16.17 7.18
C PRO A 9 16.33 -17.15 7.94
N PHE A 10 15.47 -16.60 8.78
CA PHE A 10 14.38 -17.25 9.51
C PHE A 10 13.73 -18.39 8.71
N PRO A 11 13.31 -19.51 9.34
CA PRO A 11 12.60 -20.57 8.64
C PRO A 11 11.21 -20.07 8.22
N PHE A 12 11.14 -19.49 7.01
CA PHE A 12 9.92 -19.04 6.38
C PHE A 12 9.20 -20.28 5.83
N ARG A 13 8.41 -20.94 6.68
CA ARG A 13 7.48 -21.98 6.22
C ARG A 13 6.46 -21.30 5.33
N ARG A 14 6.51 -21.58 4.01
CA ARG A 14 5.51 -21.16 3.03
C ARG A 14 4.14 -21.70 3.46
N LEU A 15 3.31 -20.82 4.01
CA LEU A 15 1.86 -20.90 3.87
C LEU A 15 1.41 -19.51 3.42
N CYS A 16 0.99 -19.42 2.17
CA CYS A 16 0.23 -18.29 1.65
C CYS A 16 -1.12 -18.31 2.39
N LYS A 17 -1.16 -17.77 3.60
CA LYS A 17 -2.42 -17.51 4.30
C LYS A 17 -3.02 -16.31 3.60
N SER A 18 -4.20 -16.47 3.02
CA SER A 18 -5.01 -15.37 2.53
C SER A 18 -5.08 -14.31 3.64
N ALA A 19 -4.59 -13.10 3.36
CA ALA A 19 -4.61 -11.98 4.29
C ALA A 19 -6.06 -11.72 4.71
N SER A 20 -6.40 -12.11 5.94
CA SER A 20 -7.71 -11.78 6.49
C SER A 20 -7.73 -10.27 6.76
N SER A 21 -8.86 -9.59 6.53
CA SER A 21 -8.99 -8.15 6.83
C SER A 21 -8.86 -7.83 8.32
N GLU A 22 -8.68 -8.85 9.15
CA GLU A 22 -8.51 -8.75 10.60
C GLU A 22 -7.04 -8.75 11.05
N ASP A 23 -6.09 -9.03 10.13
CA ASP A 23 -4.68 -9.13 10.46
C ASP A 23 -3.98 -7.77 10.47
N THR A 24 -3.27 -7.49 11.56
CA THR A 24 -2.41 -6.31 11.69
C THR A 24 -1.00 -6.66 11.25
N ILE A 25 -0.45 -5.87 10.35
CA ILE A 25 0.88 -6.09 9.77
C ILE A 25 1.91 -5.14 10.34
N PHE A 26 3.15 -5.59 10.46
CA PHE A 26 4.27 -4.74 10.83
C PHE A 26 5.52 -5.03 10.00
N ALA A 27 6.32 -4.00 9.75
CA ALA A 27 7.63 -4.15 9.13
C ALA A 27 8.53 -2.94 9.41
N LEU A 28 9.84 -3.13 9.21
CA LEU A 28 10.77 -2.03 9.05
C LEU A 28 10.45 -1.29 7.73
N SER A 29 10.17 0.01 7.82
CA SER A 29 9.89 0.89 6.68
C SER A 29 11.11 1.68 6.20
N SER A 30 12.19 1.72 7.00
CA SER A 30 13.47 2.31 6.60
C SER A 30 14.36 1.31 5.88
N GLY A 31 15.40 1.81 5.19
CA GLY A 31 16.43 0.98 4.58
C GLY A 31 17.15 0.10 5.61
N GLN A 32 17.67 -1.04 5.15
CA GLN A 32 18.46 -1.94 5.98
C GLN A 32 19.86 -1.37 6.20
N GLY A 33 20.38 -1.47 7.43
CA GLY A 33 21.72 -1.00 7.77
C GLY A 33 21.73 -0.26 9.10
N ARG A 34 22.91 0.27 9.45
CA ARG A 34 23.06 1.15 10.61
C ARG A 34 22.65 2.56 10.21
N CYS A 35 21.70 3.14 10.94
CA CYS A 35 21.26 4.51 10.73
C CYS A 35 20.91 5.19 12.06
N GLY A 36 20.81 6.52 12.05
CA GLY A 36 20.42 7.28 13.25
C GLY A 36 18.99 6.96 13.68
N VAL A 37 18.06 6.90 12.72
CA VAL A 37 16.64 6.61 12.95
C VAL A 37 16.17 5.55 11.96
N ALA A 38 15.49 4.54 12.50
CA ALA A 38 14.74 3.53 11.77
C ALA A 38 13.25 3.65 12.12
N VAL A 39 12.39 3.51 11.11
CA VAL A 39 10.95 3.56 11.27
C VAL A 39 10.39 2.15 11.15
N VAL A 40 9.70 1.69 12.19
CA VAL A 40 8.90 0.46 12.16
C VAL A 40 7.44 0.86 12.09
N ARG A 41 6.75 0.43 11.02
CA ARG A 41 5.33 0.73 10.80
C ARG A 41 4.48 -0.48 11.15
N VAL A 42 3.34 -0.22 11.78
CA VAL A 42 2.28 -1.19 12.09
C VAL A 42 0.97 -0.67 11.50
N SER A 43 0.24 -1.49 10.72
CA SER A 43 -1.05 -1.12 10.12
C SER A 43 -2.09 -2.21 10.35
N GLY A 44 -3.29 -1.82 10.76
CA GLY A 44 -4.44 -2.70 10.94
C GLY A 44 -5.15 -2.51 12.28
N PRO A 45 -6.20 -3.31 12.56
CA PRO A 45 -7.09 -3.13 13.70
C PRO A 45 -6.43 -3.17 15.08
N ALA A 46 -5.33 -3.92 15.24
CA ALA A 46 -4.60 -4.07 16.51
C ALA A 46 -3.38 -3.13 16.62
N SER A 47 -3.20 -2.19 15.70
CA SER A 47 -2.06 -1.24 15.70
C SER A 47 -2.05 -0.38 16.97
N VAL A 48 -3.23 0.08 17.41
CA VAL A 48 -3.42 0.87 18.63
C VAL A 48 -3.07 0.07 19.88
N ASP A 49 -3.43 -1.21 19.92
CA ASP A 49 -3.12 -2.08 21.06
C ASP A 49 -1.62 -2.40 21.14
N ALA A 50 -0.96 -2.53 19.99
CA ALA A 50 0.50 -2.63 19.92
C ALA A 50 1.17 -1.36 20.48
N LEU A 51 0.68 -0.18 20.08
CA LEU A 51 1.16 1.09 20.61
C LEU A 51 1.00 1.18 22.13
N ARG A 52 -0.19 0.84 22.65
CA ARG A 52 -0.46 0.85 24.10
C ARG A 52 0.47 -0.10 24.85
N SER A 53 0.63 -1.31 24.33
CA SER A 53 1.43 -2.37 24.96
C SER A 53 2.92 -2.03 25.00
N MET A 54 3.46 -1.46 23.93
CA MET A 54 4.90 -1.15 23.84
C MET A 54 5.27 0.21 24.44
N ALA A 55 4.44 1.24 24.25
CA ALA A 55 4.74 2.60 24.73
C ALA A 55 4.17 2.89 26.13
N GLY A 56 3.52 1.91 26.76
CA GLY A 56 2.96 2.02 28.11
C GLY A 56 1.81 3.03 28.22
N LEU A 57 1.02 3.20 27.15
CA LEU A 57 -0.10 4.13 27.14
C LEU A 57 -1.36 3.47 27.72
N THR A 58 -1.77 3.89 28.91
CA THR A 58 -2.88 3.26 29.65
C THR A 58 -4.20 4.04 29.65
N ARG A 59 -4.21 5.35 29.33
CA ARG A 59 -5.43 6.18 29.46
C ARG A 59 -5.85 6.93 28.20
N ARG A 60 -4.93 7.60 27.50
CA ARG A 60 -5.24 8.36 26.29
C ARG A 60 -4.23 8.07 25.19
N LEU A 61 -4.74 7.92 23.96
CA LEU A 61 -3.91 7.90 22.77
C LEU A 61 -3.35 9.31 22.53
N PRO A 62 -2.19 9.43 21.85
CA PRO A 62 -1.72 10.72 21.37
C PRO A 62 -2.79 11.40 20.53
N ALA A 63 -2.73 12.73 20.45
CA ALA A 63 -3.43 13.40 19.37
C ALA A 63 -2.93 12.83 18.02
N PRO A 64 -3.82 12.61 17.04
CA PRO A 64 -3.43 12.12 15.72
C PRO A 64 -2.24 12.91 15.16
N ARG A 65 -1.26 12.21 14.55
CA ARG A 65 -0.05 12.80 13.94
C ARG A 65 0.84 13.61 14.90
N THR A 66 0.71 13.39 16.21
CA THR A 66 1.59 14.03 17.20
C THR A 66 2.69 13.06 17.61
N ALA A 67 3.95 13.48 17.45
CA ALA A 67 5.10 12.71 17.90
C ALA A 67 5.22 12.76 19.42
N LEU A 68 5.31 11.58 20.07
CA LEU A 68 5.56 11.47 21.49
C LEU A 68 6.86 10.72 21.76
N LEU A 69 7.73 11.28 22.59
CA LEU A 69 8.91 10.57 23.10
C LEU A 69 8.48 9.56 24.16
N ARG A 70 8.78 8.27 23.93
CA ARG A 70 8.39 7.18 24.82
C ARG A 70 9.53 6.18 25.03
N ARG A 71 9.53 5.57 26.21
CA ARG A 71 10.30 4.35 26.47
C ARG A 71 9.51 3.20 25.87
N LEU A 72 10.11 2.49 24.92
CA LEU A 72 9.52 1.32 24.29
C LEU A 72 9.93 0.10 25.09
N LEU A 73 8.94 -0.61 25.62
CA LEU A 73 9.14 -1.78 26.46
C LEU A 73 8.64 -3.04 25.76
N HIS A 74 9.29 -4.16 26.04
CA HIS A 74 8.77 -5.45 25.62
C HIS A 74 7.43 -5.74 26.30
N PRO A 75 6.37 -6.16 25.59
CA PRO A 75 5.02 -6.28 26.14
C PRO A 75 4.92 -7.27 27.31
N HIS A 76 5.68 -8.38 27.24
CA HIS A 76 5.73 -9.42 28.28
C HIS A 76 6.80 -9.17 29.35
N SER A 77 8.09 -9.16 29.00
CA SER A 77 9.21 -9.04 29.96
C SER A 77 9.34 -7.64 30.58
N LYS A 78 8.71 -6.61 30.01
CA LYS A 78 8.86 -5.19 30.40
C LYS A 78 10.29 -4.64 30.29
N GLU A 79 11.18 -5.36 29.60
CA GLU A 79 12.53 -4.90 29.29
C GLU A 79 12.50 -3.63 28.41
N LEU A 80 13.43 -2.71 28.64
CA LEU A 80 13.58 -1.51 27.82
C LEU A 80 14.25 -1.87 26.49
N LEU A 81 13.49 -1.74 25.39
CA LEU A 81 14.00 -1.97 24.03
C LEU A 81 14.66 -0.73 23.46
N ASP A 82 14.02 0.43 23.60
CA ASP A 82 14.55 1.71 23.13
C ASP A 82 13.86 2.92 23.78
N ARG A 83 14.37 4.12 23.53
CA ARG A 83 13.68 5.40 23.70
C ARG A 83 13.53 6.06 22.33
N GLY A 84 12.30 6.13 21.84
CA GLY A 84 12.00 6.60 20.48
C GLY A 84 10.75 7.45 20.41
N LEU A 85 10.50 8.03 19.24
CA LEU A 85 9.24 8.73 18.97
C LEU A 85 8.19 7.72 18.51
N VAL A 86 6.95 7.93 18.95
CA VAL A 86 5.80 7.18 18.45
C VAL A 86 4.78 8.13 17.83
N LEU A 87 4.22 7.71 16.71
CA LEU A 87 3.18 8.42 15.99
C LEU A 87 2.00 7.50 15.76
N TRP A 88 0.80 8.06 15.85
CA TRP A 88 -0.44 7.36 15.54
C TRP A 88 -1.19 8.10 14.44
N PHE A 89 -1.64 7.34 13.45
CA PHE A 89 -2.39 7.77 12.29
C PHE A 89 -3.73 7.03 12.29
N PRO A 90 -4.83 7.67 12.74
CA PRO A 90 -6.14 7.05 12.66
C PRO A 90 -6.59 6.88 11.20
N GLY A 91 -7.22 5.74 10.90
CA GLY A 91 -7.95 5.55 9.65
C GLY A 91 -9.14 6.53 9.56
N PRO A 92 -9.54 7.01 8.37
CA PRO A 92 -9.01 6.70 7.04
C PRO A 92 -7.80 7.57 6.64
N HIS A 93 -7.31 8.42 7.55
CA HIS A 93 -6.24 9.38 7.28
C HIS A 93 -4.86 8.78 7.58
N SER A 94 -4.59 7.60 7.04
CA SER A 94 -3.28 6.95 7.09
C SER A 94 -2.82 6.58 5.68
N PHE A 95 -1.60 6.05 5.54
CA PHE A 95 -1.08 5.58 4.25
C PHE A 95 -1.91 4.42 3.69
N THR A 96 -2.24 3.43 4.52
CA THR A 96 -3.01 2.24 4.14
C THR A 96 -4.51 2.44 4.16
N GLY A 97 -5.00 3.53 4.74
CA GLY A 97 -6.42 3.75 5.01
C GLY A 97 -6.91 3.11 6.32
N GLU A 98 -6.09 2.29 6.98
CA GLU A 98 -6.39 1.66 8.28
C GLU A 98 -5.75 2.44 9.43
N ASP A 99 -6.05 2.09 10.68
CA ASP A 99 -5.26 2.59 11.81
C ASP A 99 -3.80 2.15 11.66
N SER A 100 -2.89 3.13 11.72
CA SER A 100 -1.45 2.90 11.57
C SER A 100 -0.68 3.57 12.69
N VAL A 101 0.41 2.93 13.10
CA VAL A 101 1.34 3.42 14.12
C VAL A 101 2.75 3.34 13.57
N GLU A 102 3.58 4.31 13.91
CA GLU A 102 4.99 4.31 13.59
C GLU A 102 5.83 4.44 14.85
N PHE A 103 6.85 3.60 14.95
CA PHE A 103 7.89 3.65 15.96
C PHE A 103 9.18 4.13 15.31
N HIS A 104 9.64 5.32 15.71
CA HIS A 104 10.88 5.93 15.25
C HIS A 104 11.95 5.63 16.30
N ILE A 105 12.75 4.61 16.02
CA ILE A 105 13.71 3.99 16.93
C ILE A 105 15.14 4.21 16.42
N HIS A 106 16.14 3.95 17.24
CA HIS A 106 17.52 3.94 16.79
C HIS A 106 17.74 2.81 15.78
N GLY A 107 18.48 3.10 14.71
CA GLY A 107 18.76 2.15 13.62
C GLY A 107 19.81 1.09 13.92
N GLY A 108 19.88 0.62 15.17
CA GLY A 108 20.72 -0.49 15.57
C GLY A 108 20.06 -1.84 15.22
N PRO A 109 20.75 -2.79 14.56
CA PRO A 109 20.14 -4.09 14.21
C PRO A 109 19.55 -4.84 15.41
N ALA A 110 20.17 -4.74 16.60
CA ALA A 110 19.65 -5.35 17.82
C ALA A 110 18.33 -4.69 18.28
N VAL A 111 18.23 -3.37 18.20
CA VAL A 111 17.04 -2.60 18.57
C VAL A 111 15.88 -2.92 17.62
N ILE A 112 16.15 -2.88 16.30
CA ILE A 112 15.16 -3.24 15.27
C ILE A 112 14.64 -4.66 15.50
N ASN A 113 15.54 -5.63 15.68
CA ASN A 113 15.15 -7.03 15.92
C ASN A 113 14.35 -7.18 17.22
N GLY A 114 14.74 -6.50 18.30
CA GLY A 114 14.00 -6.52 19.56
C GLY A 114 12.59 -5.96 19.43
N ILE A 115 12.42 -4.87 18.70
CA ILE A 115 11.10 -4.26 18.41
C ILE A 115 10.25 -5.19 17.54
N LEU A 116 10.80 -5.75 16.47
CA LEU A 116 10.07 -6.67 15.58
C LEU A 116 9.65 -7.96 16.31
N GLN A 117 10.51 -8.50 17.17
CA GLN A 117 10.18 -9.67 18.01
C GLN A 117 9.09 -9.35 19.03
N ALA A 118 9.19 -8.19 19.69
CA ALA A 118 8.17 -7.72 20.63
C ALA A 118 6.81 -7.55 19.94
N LEU A 119 6.78 -6.96 18.75
CA LEU A 119 5.56 -6.86 17.93
C LEU A 119 5.02 -8.24 17.53
N GLY A 120 5.90 -9.16 17.13
CA GLY A 120 5.52 -10.52 16.77
C GLY A 120 5.01 -11.39 17.94
N SER A 121 5.25 -10.97 19.18
CA SER A 121 4.71 -11.65 20.38
C SER A 121 3.27 -11.25 20.72
N LEU A 122 2.78 -10.14 20.15
CA LEU A 122 1.42 -9.65 20.37
C LEU A 122 0.39 -10.44 19.54
N PRO A 123 -0.84 -10.61 20.06
CA PRO A 123 -1.90 -11.31 19.33
C PRO A 123 -2.30 -10.51 18.08
N ARG A 124 -2.67 -11.23 17.00
CA ARG A 124 -3.17 -10.66 15.73
C ARG A 124 -2.17 -9.77 14.97
N LEU A 125 -0.90 -9.78 15.37
CA LEU A 125 0.18 -9.13 14.63
C LEU A 125 0.99 -10.15 13.84
N ARG A 126 1.36 -9.79 12.61
CA ARG A 126 2.28 -10.58 11.79
C ARG A 126 3.23 -9.69 10.98
N PRO A 127 4.38 -10.23 10.54
CA PRO A 127 5.22 -9.53 9.56
C PRO A 127 4.44 -9.25 8.27
N ALA A 128 4.65 -8.06 7.71
CA ALA A 128 4.09 -7.70 6.41
C ALA A 128 4.79 -8.47 5.28
N GLU A 129 4.03 -8.78 4.23
CA GLU A 129 4.62 -9.25 2.97
C GLU A 129 5.22 -8.07 2.17
N ALA A 130 6.04 -8.40 1.17
CA ALA A 130 6.61 -7.40 0.27
C ALA A 130 5.50 -6.60 -0.42
N GLY A 131 5.57 -5.27 -0.32
CA GLY A 131 4.58 -4.36 -0.92
C GLY A 131 3.21 -4.39 -0.26
N GLU A 132 3.00 -5.10 0.85
CA GLU A 132 1.66 -5.28 1.41
C GLU A 132 1.02 -3.96 1.88
N PHE A 133 1.78 -3.04 2.48
CA PHE A 133 1.26 -1.72 2.85
C PHE A 133 0.72 -0.96 1.63
N THR A 134 1.47 -0.95 0.54
CA THR A 134 1.07 -0.30 -0.72
C THR A 134 -0.15 -0.99 -1.33
N ARG A 135 -0.18 -2.33 -1.32
CA ARG A 135 -1.33 -3.12 -1.78
C ARG A 135 -2.60 -2.78 -0.98
N ARG A 136 -2.50 -2.64 0.34
CA ARG A 136 -3.63 -2.19 1.19
C ARG A 136 -4.06 -0.76 0.87
N ALA A 137 -3.10 0.15 0.68
CA ALA A 137 -3.39 1.53 0.28
C ALA A 137 -4.16 1.60 -1.06
N PHE A 138 -3.74 0.80 -2.04
CA PHE A 138 -4.44 0.66 -3.32
C PHE A 138 -5.88 0.15 -3.14
N HIS A 139 -6.07 -0.94 -2.38
CA HIS A 139 -7.40 -1.48 -2.10
C HIS A 139 -8.31 -0.52 -1.31
N ALA A 140 -7.73 0.32 -0.47
CA ALA A 140 -8.45 1.36 0.27
C ALA A 140 -8.73 2.63 -0.57
N GLY A 141 -8.37 2.64 -1.86
CA GLY A 141 -8.55 3.78 -2.76
C GLY A 141 -7.69 4.99 -2.38
N LYS A 142 -6.60 4.76 -1.64
CA LYS A 142 -5.66 5.81 -1.22
C LYS A 142 -4.63 6.13 -2.30
N LEU A 143 -4.39 5.17 -3.19
CA LEU A 143 -3.48 5.25 -4.32
C LEU A 143 -4.14 4.57 -5.53
N ASP A 144 -3.91 5.10 -6.73
CA ASP A 144 -4.16 4.41 -8.00
C ASP A 144 -2.93 3.60 -8.47
N LEU A 145 -3.06 2.83 -9.55
CA LEU A 145 -1.95 2.02 -10.07
C LEU A 145 -0.76 2.86 -10.55
N THR A 146 -1.03 4.01 -11.17
CA THR A 146 0.03 4.91 -11.67
C THR A 146 0.79 5.57 -10.53
N GLU A 147 0.11 5.89 -9.43
CA GLU A 147 0.70 6.42 -8.20
C GLU A 147 1.53 5.37 -7.47
N VAL A 148 1.07 4.11 -7.46
CA VAL A 148 1.83 2.96 -6.91
C VAL A 148 3.13 2.75 -7.68
N GLU A 149 3.07 2.76 -9.02
CA GLU A 149 4.26 2.66 -9.89
C GLU A 149 5.19 3.86 -9.68
N GLY A 150 4.65 5.08 -9.69
CA GLY A 150 5.42 6.31 -9.47
C GLY A 150 6.12 6.33 -8.10
N MET A 151 5.50 5.79 -7.06
CA MET A 151 6.15 5.62 -5.75
C MET A 151 7.31 4.62 -5.81
N GLY A 152 7.16 3.52 -6.54
CA GLY A 152 8.24 2.56 -6.80
C GLY A 152 9.42 3.21 -7.52
N ASP A 153 9.14 3.95 -8.58
CA ASP A 153 10.16 4.68 -9.35
C ASP A 153 10.85 5.74 -8.50
N LEU A 154 10.13 6.42 -7.61
CA LEU A 154 10.69 7.42 -6.71
C LEU A 154 11.68 6.81 -5.71
N ILE A 155 11.38 5.62 -5.19
CA ILE A 155 12.25 4.88 -4.26
C ILE A 155 13.55 4.44 -4.95
N HIS A 156 13.49 4.09 -6.24
CA HIS A 156 14.63 3.58 -7.01
C HIS A 156 15.34 4.65 -7.86
N ALA A 157 14.93 5.92 -7.77
CA ALA A 157 15.49 6.99 -8.59
C ALA A 157 16.97 7.26 -8.24
N GLU A 158 17.85 7.20 -9.25
CA GLU A 158 19.28 7.50 -9.12
C GLU A 158 19.65 8.88 -9.69
N THR A 159 18.79 9.44 -10.54
CA THR A 159 19.00 10.73 -11.20
C THR A 159 17.90 11.73 -10.87
N GLU A 160 18.23 13.01 -10.93
CA GLU A 160 17.28 14.11 -10.74
C GLU A 160 16.12 14.06 -11.75
N ALA A 161 16.40 13.62 -12.99
CA ALA A 161 15.37 13.44 -14.01
C ALA A 161 14.37 12.33 -13.64
N GLN A 162 14.87 11.16 -13.20
CA GLN A 162 14.02 10.05 -12.71
C GLN A 162 13.17 10.49 -11.52
N ARG A 163 13.76 11.19 -10.54
CA ARG A 163 13.03 11.71 -9.38
C ARG A 163 11.90 12.66 -9.78
N ARG A 164 12.14 13.59 -10.70
CA ARG A 164 11.12 14.54 -11.19
C ARG A 164 9.99 13.83 -11.93
N GLN A 165 10.33 12.84 -12.76
CA GLN A 165 9.33 12.04 -13.47
C GLN A 165 8.46 11.24 -12.51
N ALA A 166 9.08 10.52 -11.56
CA ALA A 166 8.37 9.72 -10.58
C ALA A 166 7.42 10.56 -9.72
N LEU A 167 7.81 11.77 -9.33
CA LEU A 167 6.94 12.69 -8.60
C LEU A 167 5.70 13.14 -9.39
N ARG A 168 5.82 13.34 -10.70
CA ARG A 168 4.68 13.69 -11.57
C ARG A 168 3.69 12.53 -11.68
N GLN A 169 4.22 11.31 -11.85
CA GLN A 169 3.39 10.10 -11.87
C GLN A 169 2.67 9.90 -10.54
N MET A 170 3.39 10.07 -9.42
CA MET A 170 2.83 9.96 -8.07
C MET A 170 1.81 11.06 -7.74
N ALA A 171 1.85 12.21 -8.43
CA ALA A 171 0.84 13.27 -8.30
C ALA A 171 -0.46 12.98 -9.06
N GLY A 172 -0.53 11.86 -9.79
CA GLY A 172 -1.70 11.45 -10.55
C GLY A 172 -1.79 12.08 -11.95
N ASP A 173 -0.73 12.74 -12.44
CA ASP A 173 -0.73 13.38 -13.77
C ASP A 173 -1.04 12.38 -14.89
N LEU A 174 -0.48 11.17 -14.82
CA LEU A 174 -0.77 10.10 -15.78
C LEU A 174 -2.16 9.50 -15.60
N GLY A 175 -2.61 9.32 -14.36
CA GLY A 175 -3.97 8.84 -14.07
C GLY A 175 -5.03 9.76 -14.67
N GLN A 176 -4.86 11.08 -14.54
CA GLN A 176 -5.74 12.08 -15.16
C GLN A 176 -5.72 11.98 -16.69
N LEU A 177 -4.53 11.94 -17.30
CA LEU A 177 -4.40 11.80 -18.75
C LEU A 177 -5.09 10.55 -19.30
N TYR A 178 -4.94 9.41 -18.64
CA TYR A 178 -5.59 8.17 -19.03
C TYR A 178 -7.10 8.19 -18.84
N ASN A 179 -7.58 8.82 -17.77
CA ASN A 179 -9.01 9.01 -17.54
C ASN A 179 -9.64 9.87 -18.64
N ASP A 180 -8.96 10.94 -19.06
CA ASP A 180 -9.42 11.82 -20.13
C ASP A 180 -9.54 11.06 -21.46
N TRP A 181 -8.50 10.30 -21.84
CA TRP A 181 -8.56 9.44 -23.03
C TRP A 181 -9.65 8.37 -22.95
N SER A 182 -9.82 7.73 -21.78
CA SER A 182 -10.87 6.74 -21.55
C SER A 182 -12.27 7.36 -21.73
N LEU A 183 -12.47 8.57 -21.22
CA LEU A 183 -13.74 9.30 -21.35
C LEU A 183 -14.04 9.62 -22.82
N GLN A 184 -13.05 10.13 -23.56
CA GLN A 184 -13.19 10.45 -24.98
C GLN A 184 -13.53 9.21 -25.81
N LEU A 185 -12.82 8.10 -25.59
CA LEU A 185 -13.09 6.85 -26.30
C LEU A 185 -14.49 6.30 -25.98
N LYS A 186 -14.93 6.35 -24.72
CA LYS A 186 -16.29 5.95 -24.33
C LYS A 186 -17.36 6.79 -25.03
N GLN A 187 -17.19 8.11 -25.06
CA GLN A 187 -18.12 9.03 -25.76
C GLN A 187 -18.23 8.70 -27.25
N VAL A 188 -17.10 8.42 -27.91
CA VAL A 188 -17.08 8.02 -29.32
C VAL A 188 -17.79 6.68 -29.51
N CYS A 189 -17.50 5.68 -28.67
CA CYS A 189 -18.15 4.37 -28.71
C CYS A 189 -19.68 4.46 -28.49
N GLU A 190 -20.14 5.27 -27.53
CA GLU A 190 -21.57 5.52 -27.28
C GLU A 190 -22.27 6.15 -28.51
N LYS A 191 -21.60 7.10 -29.16
CA LYS A 191 -22.09 7.73 -30.40
C LYS A 191 -22.26 6.73 -31.55
N TYR A 192 -21.37 5.74 -31.66
CA TYR A 192 -21.50 4.68 -32.68
C TYR A 192 -22.47 3.58 -32.27
N ALA A 193 -22.56 3.24 -30.97
CA ALA A 193 -23.49 2.22 -30.45
C ALA A 193 -24.96 2.65 -30.63
N THR A 194 -25.27 3.93 -30.45
CA THR A 194 -26.62 4.48 -30.71
C THR A 194 -27.00 4.46 -32.19
N ARG A 195 -26.02 4.53 -33.10
CA ARG A 195 -26.21 4.42 -34.54
C ARG A 195 -26.40 2.98 -35.03
N CYS A 196 -26.05 1.99 -34.21
CA CYS A 196 -26.16 0.55 -34.51
C CYS A 196 -27.39 -0.11 -33.84
N LYS A 197 -28.43 0.65 -33.47
CA LYS A 197 -29.72 0.03 -33.14
C LYS A 197 -30.32 -0.53 -34.44
N PRO A 198 -30.63 -1.84 -34.51
CA PRO A 198 -31.30 -2.39 -35.67
C PRO A 198 -32.64 -1.70 -35.83
N ASP A 199 -32.88 -1.16 -37.02
CA ASP A 199 -34.16 -0.58 -37.39
C ASP A 199 -35.22 -1.69 -37.30
N LYS A 200 -36.07 -1.64 -36.28
CA LYS A 200 -37.23 -2.53 -36.17
C LYS A 200 -38.33 -2.04 -37.10
N THR A 201 -38.06 -1.98 -38.40
CA THR A 201 -39.06 -1.66 -39.42
C THR A 201 -38.91 -2.53 -40.67
N HIS A 202 -38.99 -3.85 -40.52
CA HIS A 202 -39.43 -4.70 -41.63
C HIS A 202 -40.62 -5.55 -41.19
N LYS A 203 -41.82 -5.02 -41.50
CA LYS A 203 -43.01 -5.83 -41.71
C LYS A 203 -42.67 -6.88 -42.76
N GLU A 204 -42.85 -8.14 -42.39
CA GLU A 204 -42.80 -9.29 -43.28
C GLU A 204 -43.71 -9.06 -44.50
N GLN A 205 -43.13 -9.00 -45.70
CA GLN A 205 -43.77 -9.45 -46.93
C GLN A 205 -42.73 -10.01 -47.90
N GLY A 206 -42.77 -11.33 -48.07
CA GLY A 206 -42.70 -12.02 -49.36
C GLY A 206 -41.51 -11.81 -50.29
N SER A 207 -40.78 -12.92 -50.48
CA SER A 207 -40.04 -13.33 -51.70
C SER A 207 -38.68 -12.68 -52.03
N GLY A 208 -37.67 -13.55 -52.07
CA GLY A 208 -36.65 -13.56 -53.13
C GLY A 208 -35.55 -12.50 -53.07
N GLU A 209 -34.45 -12.83 -52.38
CA GLU A 209 -33.03 -12.66 -52.80
C GLU A 209 -32.15 -12.45 -51.56
N ARG A 210 -31.25 -13.41 -51.30
CA ARG A 210 -30.17 -13.23 -50.34
C ARG A 210 -29.15 -12.26 -50.94
N LYS A 211 -29.28 -10.96 -50.64
CA LYS A 211 -28.23 -9.98 -50.91
C LYS A 211 -27.31 -9.83 -49.69
N SER A 212 -26.03 -9.90 -49.98
CA SER A 212 -24.89 -9.92 -49.08
C SER A 212 -24.89 -8.73 -48.10
N CYS A 213 -25.01 -9.02 -46.81
CA CYS A 213 -24.48 -8.12 -45.79
C CYS A 213 -22.95 -8.28 -45.79
N PHE A 214 -22.23 -7.23 -46.18
CA PHE A 214 -21.03 -6.69 -45.50
C PHE A 214 -20.44 -5.58 -46.38
N GLY A 215 -21.21 -4.49 -46.49
CA GLY A 215 -20.73 -3.21 -47.01
C GLY A 215 -20.64 -2.22 -45.86
N CYS A 216 -19.55 -2.26 -45.09
CA CYS A 216 -19.14 -1.09 -44.32
C CYS A 216 -18.34 -0.19 -45.27
N ALA A 217 -18.86 1.01 -45.54
CA ALA A 217 -18.10 2.12 -46.11
C ALA A 217 -18.68 3.46 -45.61
N PRO A 218 -17.86 4.53 -45.56
CA PRO A 218 -17.86 5.53 -44.49
C PRO A 218 -18.68 6.80 -44.82
N GLY A 219 -19.05 7.53 -43.77
CA GLY A 219 -19.59 8.89 -43.82
C GLY A 219 -19.51 9.56 -42.46
#